data_AF-A0A553W9R5-F1
#
_entry.id   AF-A0A553W9R5-F1
#
_cell.length_a   1.000
_cell.length_b   1.000
_cell.length_c   1.000
_cell.angle_alpha   90.00
_cell.angle_beta   90.00
_cell.angle_gamma   90.00
#
_symmetry.space_group_name_H-M   'P 1'
#
loop_
_entity.id
_entity.type
_entity.pdbx_description
1 polymer ?
#
loop_
_entity_poly.entity_id
_entity_poly.type
_entity_poly.pdbx_seq_one_letter_code
_entity_poly.pdbx_strand_id
1 'polypeptide(L)'
;MDTFKVADEVSPAAKLTYGSLFGAFLMLARAGGAGCKLSVNVLIGVASIALVVALLPEYWSRGFGIGLTGVRFDPLPTAIYLIGGVASGVVFSLTEKKCQSREQDRAMRLSRKD
;
A
#
# COMPACT_ATOMS: atom_id res chain seq x y z
N MET A 1 -14.05 15.14 25.13
CA MET A 1 -12.85 15.62 24.38
C MET A 1 -12.02 14.42 23.92
N ASP A 2 -12.67 13.32 23.54
CA ASP A 2 -12.02 12.00 23.47
C ASP A 2 -11.90 11.49 22.03
N THR A 3 -12.56 12.15 21.09
CA THR A 3 -12.57 11.82 19.66
C THR A 3 -11.21 12.06 18.99
N PHE A 4 -10.46 13.06 19.45
CA PHE A 4 -9.12 13.37 18.93
C PHE A 4 -8.07 12.34 19.37
N LYS A 5 -8.17 11.82 20.61
CA LYS A 5 -7.20 10.87 21.14
C LYS A 5 -7.33 9.49 20.48
N VAL A 6 -8.58 9.06 20.23
CA VAL A 6 -8.82 7.83 19.48
C VAL A 6 -8.30 8.01 18.06
N ALA A 7 -8.64 9.09 17.34
CA ALA A 7 -8.20 9.33 15.96
C ALA A 7 -6.66 9.31 15.78
N ASP A 8 -5.91 9.76 16.80
CA ASP A 8 -4.44 9.84 16.76
C ASP A 8 -3.76 8.48 17.00
N GLU A 9 -4.40 7.55 17.71
CA GLU A 9 -3.87 6.19 17.92
C GLU A 9 -4.25 5.22 16.79
N VAL A 10 -5.42 5.39 16.15
CA VAL A 10 -5.84 4.51 15.03
C VAL A 10 -5.11 4.78 13.73
N SER A 11 -4.72 6.04 13.49
CA SER A 11 -4.14 6.47 12.22
C SER A 11 -2.75 5.86 11.96
N PRO A 12 -1.82 5.79 12.94
CA PRO A 12 -0.53 5.13 12.76
C PRO A 12 -0.65 3.63 12.54
N ALA A 13 -1.50 2.98 13.32
CA ALA A 13 -1.61 1.54 13.28
C ALA A 13 -2.32 1.05 12.01
N ALA A 14 -3.35 1.74 11.52
CA ALA A 14 -3.95 1.41 10.22
C ALA A 14 -2.96 1.60 9.05
N LYS A 15 -2.11 2.64 9.10
CA LYS A 15 -1.04 2.85 8.11
C LYS A 15 0.01 1.74 8.17
N LEU A 16 0.40 1.30 9.36
CA LEU A 16 1.34 0.19 9.54
C LEU A 16 0.74 -1.13 9.04
N THR A 17 -0.53 -1.41 9.33
CA THR A 17 -1.23 -2.58 8.81
C THR A 17 -1.25 -2.56 7.29
N TYR A 18 -1.59 -1.42 6.66
CA TYR A 18 -1.52 -1.27 5.22
C TYR A 18 -0.11 -1.51 4.67
N GLY A 19 0.92 -0.87 5.25
CA GLY A 19 2.31 -1.04 4.84
C GLY A 19 2.78 -2.49 4.96
N SER A 20 2.43 -3.18 6.05
CA SER A 20 2.79 -4.57 6.29
C SER A 20 2.12 -5.53 5.29
N LEU A 21 0.82 -5.33 5.02
CA LEU A 21 0.07 -6.11 4.03
C LEU A 21 0.60 -5.88 2.62
N PHE A 22 0.80 -4.62 2.25
CA PHE A 22 1.36 -4.27 0.94
C PHE A 22 2.75 -4.88 0.73
N GLY A 23 3.61 -4.81 1.75
CA GLY A 23 4.92 -5.46 1.73
C GLY A 23 4.84 -6.99 1.63
N ALA A 24 3.97 -7.62 2.41
CA ALA A 24 3.76 -9.07 2.39
C ALA A 24 3.26 -9.55 1.02
N PHE A 25 2.28 -8.86 0.43
CA PHE A 25 1.78 -9.19 -0.90
C PHE A 25 2.82 -8.99 -1.99
N LEU A 26 3.63 -7.94 -1.91
CA LEU A 26 4.75 -7.75 -2.84
C LEU A 26 5.75 -8.90 -2.72
N MET A 27 6.19 -9.25 -1.51
CA MET A 27 7.12 -10.36 -1.29
C MET A 27 6.57 -11.68 -1.81
N LEU A 28 5.29 -11.96 -1.56
CA LEU A 28 4.62 -13.16 -2.05
C LEU A 28 4.52 -13.18 -3.58
N ALA A 29 4.17 -12.04 -4.20
CA ALA A 29 4.12 -11.92 -5.65
C ALA A 29 5.50 -12.15 -6.29
N ARG A 30 6.57 -11.63 -5.69
CA ARG A 30 7.94 -11.85 -6.18
C ARG A 30 8.42 -13.28 -5.98
N ALA A 31 8.13 -13.87 -4.83
CA ALA A 31 8.42 -15.28 -4.57
C ALA A 31 7.66 -16.20 -5.54
N GLY A 32 6.44 -15.82 -5.93
CA GLY A 32 5.63 -16.51 -6.94
C GLY A 32 6.02 -16.23 -8.40
N GLY A 33 7.12 -15.52 -8.65
CA GLY A 33 7.59 -15.22 -10.01
C GLY A 33 6.79 -14.16 -10.77
N ALA A 34 5.87 -13.46 -10.10
CA ALA A 34 5.23 -12.29 -10.70
C ALA A 34 6.29 -11.20 -10.88
N GLY A 35 6.65 -10.91 -12.14
CA GLY A 35 7.68 -9.92 -12.46
C GLY A 35 7.35 -8.51 -11.98
N CYS A 36 8.27 -7.57 -12.17
CA CYS A 36 8.15 -6.15 -11.76
C CYS A 36 7.18 -5.33 -12.64
N LYS A 37 6.07 -5.94 -13.08
CA LYS A 37 5.08 -5.29 -13.94
C LYS A 37 4.26 -4.29 -13.11
N LEU A 38 4.08 -3.09 -13.66
CA LEU A 38 3.29 -2.01 -13.07
C LEU A 38 1.87 -2.48 -12.69
N SER A 39 1.24 -3.27 -13.57
CA SER A 39 -0.11 -3.79 -13.34
C SER A 39 -0.19 -4.66 -12.09
N VAL A 40 0.81 -5.50 -11.83
CA VAL A 40 0.86 -6.38 -10.65
C VAL A 40 1.00 -5.56 -9.37
N ASN A 41 1.91 -4.58 -9.35
CA ASN A 41 2.12 -3.71 -8.19
C ASN A 41 0.87 -2.83 -7.89
N VAL A 42 0.16 -2.36 -8.91
CA VAL A 42 -1.12 -1.64 -8.76
C VAL A 42 -2.21 -2.55 -8.20
N LEU A 43 -2.31 -3.78 -8.72
CA LEU A 43 -3.30 -4.76 -8.25
C LEU A 43 -3.05 -5.15 -6.79
N ILE A 44 -1.78 -5.26 -6.39
CA ILE A 44 -1.38 -5.50 -5.00
C ILE A 44 -1.75 -4.31 -4.11
N GLY A 45 -1.54 -3.07 -4.55
CA GLY A 45 -1.93 -1.87 -3.80
C GLY A 45 -3.45 -1.80 -3.57
N VAL A 46 -4.22 -2.09 -4.61
CA VAL A 46 -5.69 -2.16 -4.55
C VAL A 46 -6.18 -3.30 -3.66
N ALA A 47 -5.61 -4.50 -3.80
CA ALA A 47 -5.97 -5.65 -2.97
C ALA A 47 -5.61 -5.41 -1.49
N SER A 48 -4.45 -4.80 -1.23
CA SER A 48 -4.02 -4.49 0.14
C SER A 48 -4.94 -3.48 0.81
N ILE A 49 -5.32 -2.40 0.11
CA ILE A 49 -6.22 -1.39 0.70
C ILE A 49 -7.64 -1.95 0.90
N ALA A 50 -8.13 -2.76 -0.05
CA ALA A 50 -9.42 -3.43 0.08
C ALA A 50 -9.42 -4.41 1.26
N LEU A 51 -8.33 -5.15 1.46
CA LEU A 51 -8.21 -6.09 2.56
C LEU A 51 -8.08 -5.39 3.91
N VAL A 52 -7.36 -4.27 3.99
CA VAL A 52 -7.31 -3.42 5.19
C VAL A 52 -8.70 -2.94 5.56
N VAL A 53 -9.47 -2.42 4.59
CA VAL A 53 -10.85 -1.97 4.81
C VAL A 53 -11.76 -3.13 5.23
N ALA A 54 -11.59 -4.32 4.65
CA ALA A 54 -12.41 -5.49 4.96
C ALA A 54 -12.13 -6.12 6.33
N LEU A 55 -10.86 -6.12 6.76
CA LEU A 55 -10.41 -6.70 8.04
C LEU A 55 -10.43 -5.70 9.19
N LEU A 56 -10.63 -4.41 8.93
CA LEU A 56 -10.59 -3.38 9.97
C LEU A 56 -11.75 -3.59 10.97
N PRO A 57 -11.44 -3.81 12.26
CA PRO A 57 -12.47 -3.93 13.28
C PRO A 57 -13.28 -2.64 13.44
N GLU A 58 -14.57 -2.74 13.78
CA GLU A 58 -15.48 -1.59 13.90
C GLU A 58 -14.97 -0.52 14.88
N TYR A 59 -14.27 -0.92 15.95
CA TYR A 59 -13.70 0.00 16.94
C TYR A 59 -12.57 0.88 16.37
N TRP A 60 -11.88 0.44 15.32
CA TRP A 60 -10.84 1.19 14.61
C TRP A 60 -11.34 1.89 13.33
N SER A 61 -12.57 1.57 12.94
CA SER A 61 -13.18 2.01 11.69
C SER A 61 -13.67 3.46 11.72
N ARG A 62 -13.65 4.14 12.88
CA ARG A 62 -13.99 5.57 12.98
C ARG A 62 -13.01 6.46 12.19
N GLY A 63 -11.73 6.09 12.15
CA GLY A 63 -10.72 6.80 11.34
C GLY A 63 -10.89 6.60 9.83
N PHE A 64 -11.70 5.63 9.42
CA PHE A 64 -12.02 5.31 8.02
C PHE A 64 -13.44 5.74 7.60
N GLY A 65 -14.18 6.44 8.47
CA GLY A 65 -15.58 6.85 8.24
C GLY A 65 -16.62 5.72 8.41
N ILE A 66 -16.18 4.46 8.35
CA ILE A 66 -17.03 3.25 8.48
C ILE A 66 -17.70 3.15 9.85
N GLY A 67 -17.00 3.53 10.91
CA GLY A 67 -17.53 3.53 12.29
C GLY A 67 -18.52 4.67 12.58
N LEU A 68 -18.78 5.55 11.61
CA LEU A 68 -19.75 6.67 11.70
C LEU A 68 -21.02 6.40 10.91
N THR A 69 -20.94 5.70 9.77
CA THR A 69 -22.09 5.39 8.90
C THR A 69 -22.64 3.97 9.08
N GLY A 70 -21.88 3.05 9.69
CA GLY A 70 -22.25 1.63 9.77
C GLY A 70 -22.14 0.89 8.44
N VAL A 71 -21.70 1.57 7.37
CA VAL A 71 -21.53 1.03 6.02
C VAL A 71 -20.04 0.88 5.73
N ARG A 72 -19.56 -0.35 5.56
CA ARG A 72 -18.14 -0.66 5.32
C ARG A 72 -17.61 -0.19 3.96
N PHE A 73 -18.47 -0.14 2.96
CA PHE A 73 -18.13 0.27 1.60
C PHE A 73 -18.99 1.45 1.16
N ASP A 74 -18.89 2.55 1.90
CA ASP A 74 -19.47 3.80 1.45
C ASP A 74 -18.69 4.27 0.19
N PRO A 75 -19.36 4.50 -0.97
CA PRO A 75 -18.69 4.67 -2.26
C PRO A 75 -17.69 5.83 -2.30
N LEU A 76 -17.95 6.91 -1.56
CA LEU A 76 -17.10 8.10 -1.56
C LEU A 76 -15.75 7.87 -0.85
N PRO A 77 -15.68 7.45 0.43
CA PRO A 77 -14.40 7.15 1.08
C PRO A 77 -13.69 5.94 0.46
N THR A 78 -14.44 4.93 0.02
CA THR A 78 -13.86 3.76 -0.67
C THR A 78 -13.11 4.16 -1.94
N ALA A 79 -13.66 5.07 -2.75
CA ALA A 79 -12.99 5.56 -3.94
C ALA A 79 -11.65 6.26 -3.62
N ILE A 80 -11.60 7.05 -2.54
CA ILE A 80 -10.38 7.72 -2.09
C ILE A 80 -9.32 6.68 -1.67
N TYR A 81 -9.70 5.65 -0.93
CA TYR A 81 -8.80 4.57 -0.54
C TYR A 81 -8.27 3.78 -1.75
N LEU A 82 -9.14 3.48 -2.71
CA LEU A 82 -8.74 2.82 -3.96
C LEU A 82 -7.73 3.65 -4.76
N ILE A 83 -7.93 4.97 -4.85
CA ILE A 83 -6.96 5.88 -5.48
C ILE A 83 -5.62 5.82 -4.73
N GLY A 84 -5.63 5.80 -3.39
CA GLY A 84 -4.44 5.62 -2.58
C GLY A 84 -3.72 4.30 -2.86
N GLY A 85 -4.47 3.20 -2.99
CA GLY A 85 -3.95 1.89 -3.36
C GLY A 85 -3.27 1.92 -4.74
N VAL A 86 -3.94 2.49 -5.74
CA VAL A 86 -3.37 2.66 -7.09
C VAL A 86 -2.10 3.53 -7.06
N ALA A 87 -2.15 4.69 -6.40
CA ALA A 87 -1.01 5.60 -6.30
C ALA A 87 0.19 4.93 -5.65
N SER A 88 -0.01 4.15 -4.59
CA SER A 88 1.07 3.42 -3.93
C SER A 88 1.74 2.38 -4.84
N GLY A 89 0.96 1.62 -5.63
CA GLY A 89 1.48 0.65 -6.59
C GLY A 89 2.25 1.30 -7.74
N VAL A 90 1.80 2.47 -8.21
CA VAL A 90 2.52 3.29 -9.21
C VAL A 90 3.83 3.81 -8.64
N VAL A 91 3.81 4.46 -7.48
CA VAL A 91 5.01 5.01 -6.82
C VAL A 91 6.03 3.91 -6.53
N PHE A 92 5.58 2.75 -6.06
CA PHE A 92 6.46 1.60 -5.82
C PHE A 92 7.11 1.12 -7.12
N SER A 93 6.34 0.96 -8.20
CA SER A 93 6.88 0.54 -9.50
C SER A 93 7.90 1.52 -10.07
N LEU A 94 7.65 2.83 -9.93
CA LEU A 94 8.58 3.86 -10.40
C LEU A 94 9.87 3.84 -9.59
N THR A 95 9.75 3.71 -8.26
CA THR A 95 10.90 3.61 -7.35
C THR A 95 11.74 2.39 -7.66
N GLU A 96 11.10 1.24 -7.88
CA GLU A 96 11.75 0.00 -8.24
C GLU A 96 12.51 0.09 -9.57
N LYS A 97 11.89 0.63 -10.62
CA LYS A 97 12.58 0.86 -11.90
C LYS A 97 13.79 1.78 -11.75
N LYS A 98 13.67 2.81 -10.92
CA LYS A 98 14.75 3.76 -10.65
C LYS A 98 15.91 3.09 -9.88
N CYS A 99 15.61 2.17 -8.96
CA CYS A 99 16.62 1.36 -8.28
C CYS A 99 17.33 0.40 -9.24
N GLN A 100 16.59 -0.33 -10.08
CA GLN A 100 17.17 -1.25 -11.07
C GLN A 100 18.09 -0.53 -12.06
N SER A 101 17.68 0.64 -12.57
CA SER A 101 18.51 1.45 -13.46
C SER A 101 19.81 1.91 -12.78
N ARG A 102 19.76 2.28 -11.50
CA ARG A 102 20.95 2.66 -10.73
C ARG A 102 21.91 1.50 -10.48
N GLU A 103 21.40 0.30 -10.25
CA GLU A 103 22.22 -0.90 -10.10
C GLU A 103 22.91 -1.26 -11.40
N GLN A 104 22.21 -1.18 -12.54
CA GLN A 104 22.80 -1.37 -13.86
C GLN A 104 23.91 -0.34 -14.17
N ASP A 105 23.67 0.94 -13.86
CA ASP A 105 24.69 1.98 -14.03
C ASP A 105 25.93 1.73 -13.15
N ARG A 106 25.74 1.26 -11.91
CA ARG A 106 26.85 0.88 -11.02
C ARG A 106 27.63 -0.31 -11.54
N ALA A 107 26.94 -1.37 -11.98
CA ALA A 107 27.57 -2.55 -12.55
C ALA A 107 28.39 -2.21 -13.80
N MET A 108 27.85 -1.35 -14.68
CA MET A 108 28.55 -0.91 -15.89
C MET A 108 29.78 -0.05 -15.57
N ARG A 109 29.73 0.79 -14.54
CA ARG A 109 30.90 1.57 -14.08
C ARG A 109 32.00 0.70 -13.48
N LEU A 110 31.65 -0.37 -12.76
CA LEU A 110 32.62 -1.32 -12.21
C LEU A 110 33.33 -2.07 -13.35
N SER A 111 32.57 -2.61 -14.32
CA SER A 111 33.13 -3.34 -15.47
C SER A 111 34.02 -2.52 -16.40
N ARG A 112 33.97 -1.17 -16.37
CA ARG A 112 34.85 -0.30 -17.17
C ARG A 112 36.18 -0.01 -16.46
N LYS A 113 36.27 -0.32 -15.16
CA LYS A 113 37.41 0.00 -14.31
C LYS A 113 38.41 -1.16 -14.20
N ASP A 114 37.96 -2.36 -14.60
CA ASP A 114 38.75 -3.57 -14.81
C ASP A 114 39.24 -3.65 -16.27
#